data_AF-M8B256-F1
#
_entry.id   AF-M8B256-F1
#
_cell.length_a   1.000
_cell.length_b   1.000
_cell.length_c   1.000
_cell.angle_alpha   90.00
_cell.angle_beta   90.00
_cell.angle_gamma   90.00
#
_symmetry.space_group_name_H-M   'P 1'
#
loop_
_entity.id
_entity.type
_entity.pdbx_description
1 polymer ?
#
loop_
_entity_poly.entity_id
_entity_poly.type
_entity_poly.pdbx_seq_one_letter_code
_entity_poly.pdbx_strand_id
1 'polypeptide(L)'
;MSTPEWGEDDKKLVVAGGQGGSAHINLMVKASDPFAAMLQDVNSQLNNVTQYVGTMAASMAREAAQEDPQQKSKEKAISELARLSFTGNEIVEAATVFAKAPDQMNMMLALPENLRREYVLKMLSGILLLNSTISFAKLFQL
;
A
#
# COMPACT_ATOMS: atom_id res chain seq x y z
N MET A 1 -8.19 -14.98 64.98
CA MET A 1 -7.62 -13.83 64.25
C MET A 1 -8.70 -13.34 63.31
N SER A 2 -9.26 -12.18 63.63
CA SER A 2 -10.52 -11.65 63.09
C SER A 2 -10.31 -10.98 61.73
N THR A 3 -11.25 -11.22 60.81
CA THR A 3 -11.44 -10.49 59.55
C THR A 3 -12.09 -9.12 59.81
N PRO A 4 -11.73 -8.05 59.08
CA PRO A 4 -12.58 -6.87 58.97
C PRO A 4 -13.36 -6.87 57.65
N GLU A 5 -14.66 -7.16 57.85
CA GLU A 5 -15.89 -6.62 57.27
C GLU A 5 -15.80 -5.38 56.35
N TRP A 6 -16.51 -5.46 55.22
CA TRP A 6 -16.88 -4.35 54.35
C TRP A 6 -18.05 -3.58 54.95
N GLY A 7 -17.96 -2.25 55.02
CA GLY A 7 -19.08 -1.36 55.36
C GLY A 7 -19.32 -0.34 54.26
N GLU A 8 -20.37 -0.55 53.48
CA GLU A 8 -21.07 0.51 52.75
C GLU A 8 -21.83 1.36 53.76
N ASP A 9 -21.54 2.66 53.83
CA ASP A 9 -22.45 3.65 54.41
C ASP A 9 -22.45 4.91 53.55
N ASP A 10 -23.34 4.90 52.56
CA ASP A 10 -23.91 6.10 51.99
C ASP A 10 -24.64 6.91 53.07
N LYS A 11 -24.63 8.25 52.89
CA LYS A 11 -25.56 9.28 53.42
C LYS A 11 -24.96 10.22 54.49
N LYS A 12 -24.52 11.41 54.07
CA LYS A 12 -25.39 12.61 53.99
C LYS A 12 -24.61 13.83 53.54
N LEU A 13 -25.01 14.39 52.40
CA LEU A 13 -24.84 15.81 52.10
C LEU A 13 -25.58 16.62 53.16
N VAL A 14 -24.86 17.45 53.91
CA VAL A 14 -25.44 18.62 54.58
C VAL A 14 -24.81 19.84 53.94
N VAL A 15 -25.55 20.47 53.02
CA VAL A 15 -25.28 21.82 52.54
C VAL A 15 -25.62 22.77 53.68
N ALA A 16 -24.61 23.29 54.36
CA ALA A 16 -24.75 24.49 55.18
C ALA A 16 -24.26 25.68 54.33
N GLY A 17 -25.21 26.47 53.83
CA GLY A 17 -24.94 27.76 53.22
C GLY A 17 -24.39 28.76 54.25
N GLY A 18 -23.52 29.65 53.79
CA GLY A 18 -22.94 30.71 54.61
C GLY A 18 -22.07 31.63 53.77
N GLN A 19 -22.72 32.64 53.20
CA GLN A 19 -22.22 33.62 52.24
C GLN A 19 -21.30 34.67 52.89
N GLY A 20 -20.26 35.10 52.17
CA GLY A 20 -19.72 36.46 52.28
C GLY A 20 -18.22 36.59 52.54
N GLY A 21 -17.52 37.32 51.65
CA GLY A 21 -16.25 37.97 52.03
C GLY A 21 -15.19 38.12 50.93
N SER A 22 -15.34 39.18 50.12
CA SER A 22 -14.31 39.97 49.42
C SER A 22 -13.09 39.32 48.75
N ALA A 23 -13.17 39.32 47.41
CA ALA A 23 -12.16 39.73 46.43
C ALA A 23 -10.68 39.72 46.85
N HIS A 24 -9.88 38.82 46.25
CA HIS A 24 -8.55 39.14 45.76
C HIS A 24 -8.24 38.23 44.56
N ILE A 25 -8.22 38.82 43.37
CA ILE A 25 -7.35 38.46 42.24
C ILE A 25 -6.46 37.23 42.46
N ASN A 26 -6.82 36.10 41.85
CA ASN A 26 -5.79 35.20 41.38
C ASN A 26 -6.12 34.75 39.96
N LEU A 27 -5.82 35.66 39.03
CA LEU A 27 -5.43 35.32 37.67
C LEU A 27 -4.08 34.58 37.76
N MET A 28 -4.05 33.45 38.49
CA MET A 28 -2.98 32.49 38.38
C MET A 28 -3.22 31.86 37.02
N VAL A 29 -2.62 32.45 36.00
CA VAL A 29 -2.07 31.68 34.90
C VAL A 29 -1.53 30.42 35.56
N LYS A 30 -2.20 29.28 35.32
CA LYS A 30 -1.69 27.99 35.75
C LYS A 30 -0.36 27.88 35.03
N ALA A 31 0.71 28.31 35.70
CA ALA A 31 2.06 28.13 35.24
C ALA A 31 2.22 26.63 35.26
N SER A 32 1.95 26.00 34.12
CA SER A 32 2.23 24.60 33.91
C SER A 32 3.69 24.43 34.28
N ASP A 33 3.96 23.55 35.24
CA ASP A 33 5.30 23.21 35.65
C ASP A 33 6.12 22.96 34.36
N PRO A 34 7.21 23.70 34.12
CA PRO A 34 7.89 23.68 32.84
C PRO A 34 8.42 22.28 32.51
N PHE A 35 8.76 21.49 33.54
CA PHE A 35 9.16 20.10 33.37
C PHE A 35 7.99 19.20 32.97
N ALA A 36 6.82 19.33 33.61
CA ALA A 36 5.60 18.64 33.21
C ALA A 36 5.15 18.99 31.78
N ALA A 37 5.29 20.26 31.38
CA ALA A 37 4.99 20.71 30.03
C ALA A 37 5.91 20.05 28.98
N MET A 38 7.22 19.94 29.28
CA MET A 38 8.18 19.24 28.41
C MET A 38 7.87 17.74 28.30
N LEU A 39 7.50 17.08 29.40
CA LEU A 39 7.11 15.65 29.36
C LEU A 39 5.86 15.41 28.52
N GLN A 40 4.87 16.29 28.63
CA GLN A 40 3.65 16.22 27.81
C GLN A 40 3.97 16.40 26.32
N ASP A 41 4.87 17.33 26.00
CA ASP A 41 5.31 17.58 24.63
C ASP A 41 6.06 16.37 24.04
N VAL A 42 7.02 15.80 24.77
CA VAL A 42 7.72 14.57 24.36
C VAL A 42 6.75 13.41 24.14
N ASN A 43 5.76 13.24 25.03
CA ASN A 43 4.75 12.20 24.89
C ASN A 43 3.87 12.40 23.65
N SER A 44 3.51 13.66 23.34
CA SER A 44 2.76 14.02 22.14
C SER A 44 3.57 13.72 20.86
N GLN A 45 4.84 14.12 20.85
CA GLN A 45 5.76 13.85 19.74
C GLN A 45 5.93 12.34 19.52
N LEU A 46 6.14 11.57 20.58
CA LEU A 46 6.28 10.12 20.49
C LEU A 46 5.00 9.44 19.98
N ASN A 47 3.84 9.89 20.43
CA ASN A 47 2.56 9.39 19.92
C ASN A 47 2.41 9.68 18.42
N ASN A 48 2.79 10.87 17.96
CA ASN A 48 2.77 11.22 16.54
C ASN A 48 3.72 10.32 15.72
N VAL A 49 4.96 10.16 16.17
CA VAL A 49 5.93 9.25 15.53
C VAL A 49 5.38 7.82 15.48
N THR A 50 4.76 7.34 16.56
CA THR A 50 4.17 6.00 16.61
C THR A 50 3.05 5.84 15.58
N GLN A 51 2.17 6.84 15.44
CA GLN A 51 1.11 6.82 14.42
C GLN A 51 1.66 6.90 13.00
N TYR A 52 2.68 7.73 12.77
CA TYR A 52 3.33 7.87 11.47
C TYR A 52 4.01 6.57 11.05
N VAL A 53 4.79 5.95 11.95
CA VAL A 53 5.43 4.65 11.70
C VAL A 53 4.38 3.55 11.52
N GLY A 54 3.29 3.56 12.30
CA GLY A 54 2.17 2.63 12.11
C GLY A 54 1.52 2.76 10.73
N THR A 55 1.37 4.00 10.24
CA THR A 55 0.85 4.29 8.90
C THR A 55 1.81 3.82 7.80
N MET A 56 3.12 4.05 7.97
CA MET A 56 4.14 3.53 7.06
C MET A 56 4.18 1.99 7.05
N ALA A 57 4.09 1.36 8.21
CA ALA A 57 4.05 -0.10 8.31
C ALA A 57 2.83 -0.67 7.57
N ALA A 58 1.67 -0.02 7.71
CA ALA A 58 0.47 -0.41 6.98
C ALA A 58 0.58 -0.17 5.47
N SER A 59 1.20 0.94 5.04
CA SER A 59 1.42 1.20 3.60
C SER A 59 2.40 0.22 3.00
N MET A 60 3.52 -0.08 3.67
CA MET A 60 4.49 -1.08 3.23
C MET A 60 3.87 -2.48 3.17
N ALA A 61 3.06 -2.86 4.18
CA ALA A 61 2.35 -4.14 4.15
C ALA A 61 1.35 -4.21 2.99
N ARG A 62 0.68 -3.11 2.67
CA ARG A 62 -0.24 -3.01 1.53
C ARG A 62 0.49 -3.07 0.19
N GLU A 63 1.62 -2.39 0.06
CA GLU A 63 2.47 -2.42 -1.14
C GLU A 63 3.07 -3.80 -1.36
N ALA A 64 3.55 -4.46 -0.30
CA ALA A 64 4.04 -5.84 -0.36
C ALA A 64 2.95 -6.86 -0.70
N ALA A 65 1.70 -6.58 -0.32
CA ALA A 65 0.54 -7.41 -0.68
C ALA A 65 0.00 -7.11 -2.08
N GLN A 66 0.41 -6.01 -2.72
CA GLN A 66 0.11 -5.70 -4.12
C GLN A 66 1.15 -6.35 -5.04
N GLU A 67 1.23 -7.67 -5.01
CA GLU A 67 1.84 -8.39 -6.13
C GLU A 67 0.97 -8.15 -7.37
N ASP A 68 1.60 -7.85 -8.52
CA ASP A 68 0.89 -7.83 -9.79
C ASP A 68 0.20 -9.20 -9.94
N PRO A 69 -1.15 -9.27 -10.06
CA PRO A 69 -1.87 -10.53 -10.15
C PRO A 69 -1.37 -11.44 -11.28
N GLN A 70 -0.67 -10.85 -12.26
CA GLN A 70 -0.10 -11.54 -13.41
C GLN A 70 1.41 -11.77 -13.31
N GLN A 71 2.09 -11.39 -12.23
CA GLN A 71 3.54 -11.56 -12.08
C GLN A 71 3.97 -13.01 -12.33
N LYS A 72 3.27 -13.96 -11.71
CA LYS A 72 3.52 -15.39 -11.91
C LYS A 72 3.30 -15.85 -13.36
N SER A 73 2.29 -15.31 -14.04
CA SER A 73 2.07 -15.61 -15.47
C SER A 73 3.17 -15.00 -16.35
N LYS A 74 3.68 -13.81 -16.02
CA LYS A 74 4.80 -13.18 -16.74
C LYS A 74 6.06 -14.03 -16.63
N GLU A 75 6.43 -14.45 -15.42
CA GLU A 75 7.58 -15.33 -15.20
C GLU A 75 7.45 -16.66 -15.96
N LYS A 76 6.26 -17.27 -15.91
CA LYS A 76 5.96 -18.49 -16.66
C LYS A 76 6.05 -18.28 -18.16
N ALA A 77 5.57 -17.14 -18.68
CA ALA A 77 5.61 -16.82 -20.09
C ALA A 77 7.04 -16.65 -20.59
N ILE A 78 7.89 -15.93 -19.86
CA ILE A 78 9.31 -15.75 -20.22
C ILE A 78 10.04 -17.11 -20.25
N SER A 79 9.83 -17.93 -19.23
CA SER A 79 10.42 -19.27 -19.16
C SER A 79 9.93 -20.16 -20.31
N GLU A 80 8.65 -20.08 -20.66
CA GLU A 80 8.05 -20.84 -21.75
C GLU A 80 8.60 -20.39 -23.11
N LEU A 81 8.77 -19.09 -23.35
CA LEU A 81 9.37 -18.58 -24.58
C LEU A 81 10.81 -19.07 -24.75
N ALA A 82 11.61 -19.04 -23.69
CA ALA A 82 12.97 -19.59 -23.71
C ALA A 82 12.97 -21.10 -24.02
N ARG A 83 12.07 -21.86 -23.37
CA ARG A 83 11.91 -23.31 -23.58
C ARG A 83 11.49 -23.65 -25.01
N LEU A 84 10.63 -22.82 -25.62
CA LEU A 84 10.18 -22.95 -27.00
C LEU A 84 11.23 -22.47 -28.01
N SER A 85 12.45 -22.16 -27.59
CA SER A 85 13.58 -21.74 -28.45
C SER A 85 13.30 -20.47 -29.26
N PHE A 86 12.64 -19.48 -28.62
CA PHE A 86 12.66 -18.09 -29.09
C PHE A 86 14.03 -17.46 -28.81
N THR A 87 14.47 -16.59 -29.70
CA THR A 87 15.68 -15.77 -29.53
C THR A 87 15.45 -14.68 -28.48
N GLY A 88 16.53 -14.12 -27.94
CA GLY A 88 16.44 -13.02 -26.97
C GLY A 88 15.64 -11.82 -27.50
N ASN A 89 15.77 -11.50 -28.79
CA ASN A 89 15.01 -10.41 -29.42
C ASN A 89 13.51 -10.73 -29.49
N GLU A 90 13.14 -11.93 -29.95
CA GLU A 90 11.74 -12.34 -30.02
C GLU A 90 11.08 -12.39 -28.63
N ILE A 91 11.84 -12.76 -27.59
CA ILE A 91 11.35 -12.73 -26.20
C ILE A 91 11.02 -11.30 -25.76
N VAL A 92 11.89 -10.34 -26.06
CA VAL A 92 11.67 -8.92 -25.73
C VAL A 92 10.45 -8.36 -26.49
N GLU A 93 10.32 -8.71 -27.77
CA GLU A 93 9.16 -8.31 -28.57
C GLU A 93 7.87 -8.93 -28.02
N ALA A 94 7.86 -10.23 -27.71
CA ALA A 94 6.72 -10.92 -27.14
C ALA A 94 6.31 -10.35 -25.77
N ALA A 95 7.29 -10.05 -24.91
CA ALA A 95 7.05 -9.41 -23.62
C ALA A 95 6.38 -8.03 -23.79
N THR A 96 6.77 -7.27 -24.82
CA THR A 96 6.14 -5.99 -25.16
C THR A 96 4.67 -6.17 -25.56
N VAL A 97 4.32 -7.27 -26.23
CA VAL A 97 2.92 -7.62 -26.54
C VAL A 97 2.16 -7.95 -25.27
N PHE A 98 2.71 -8.81 -24.42
CA PHE A 98 2.07 -9.26 -23.19
C PHE A 98 1.81 -8.12 -22.21
N ALA A 99 2.72 -7.14 -22.14
CA ALA A 99 2.52 -5.94 -21.34
C ALA A 99 1.32 -5.10 -21.82
N LYS A 100 1.04 -5.06 -23.13
CA LYS A 100 -0.06 -4.30 -23.72
C LYS A 100 -1.38 -5.07 -23.77
N ALA A 101 -1.30 -6.39 -23.89
CA ALA A 101 -2.46 -7.27 -24.03
C ALA A 101 -2.25 -8.54 -23.19
N PRO A 102 -2.46 -8.46 -21.87
CA PRO A 102 -2.17 -9.59 -20.99
C PRO A 102 -2.99 -10.85 -21.26
N ASP A 103 -4.18 -10.72 -21.83
CA ASP A 103 -4.99 -11.86 -22.24
C ASP A 103 -4.31 -12.70 -23.33
N GLN A 104 -3.45 -12.09 -24.16
CA GLN A 104 -2.65 -12.82 -25.16
C GLN A 104 -1.62 -13.73 -24.49
N MET A 105 -1.01 -13.28 -23.40
CA MET A 105 -0.12 -14.11 -22.58
C MET A 105 -0.87 -15.26 -21.94
N ASN A 106 -2.04 -14.97 -21.33
CA ASN A 106 -2.87 -15.98 -20.69
C ASN A 106 -3.34 -17.04 -21.68
N MET A 107 -3.75 -16.62 -22.89
CA MET A 107 -4.12 -17.53 -23.98
C MET A 107 -2.92 -18.41 -24.39
N MET A 108 -1.74 -17.82 -24.62
CA MET A 108 -0.52 -18.58 -24.92
C MET A 108 -0.25 -19.65 -23.86
N LEU A 109 -0.35 -19.30 -22.58
CA LEU A 109 -0.09 -20.24 -21.48
C LEU A 109 -1.15 -21.35 -21.36
N ALA A 110 -2.37 -21.12 -21.82
CA ALA A 110 -3.46 -22.08 -21.82
C ALA A 110 -3.40 -23.07 -23.00
N LEU A 111 -2.76 -22.69 -24.11
CA LEU A 111 -2.65 -23.55 -25.29
C LEU A 111 -1.81 -24.81 -25.01
N PRO A 112 -2.06 -25.92 -25.73
CA PRO A 112 -1.15 -27.06 -25.81
C PRO A 112 0.25 -26.63 -26.25
N GLU A 113 1.28 -27.26 -25.69
CA GLU A 113 2.68 -26.92 -25.93
C GLU A 113 3.04 -26.80 -27.42
N ASN A 114 2.56 -27.72 -28.25
CA ASN A 114 2.84 -27.76 -29.68
C ASN A 114 2.24 -26.57 -30.46
N LEU A 115 1.30 -25.82 -29.88
CA LEU A 115 0.64 -24.66 -30.50
C LEU A 115 1.17 -23.31 -29.99
N ARG A 116 1.86 -23.29 -28.85
CA ARG A 116 2.31 -22.04 -28.20
C ARG A 116 3.29 -21.25 -29.06
N ARG A 117 4.24 -21.94 -29.70
CA ARG A 117 5.24 -21.29 -30.55
C ARG A 117 4.61 -20.61 -31.76
N GLU A 118 3.72 -21.32 -32.46
CA GLU A 118 3.00 -20.79 -33.63
C GLU A 118 2.14 -19.57 -33.25
N TYR A 119 1.44 -19.67 -32.12
CA TYR A 119 0.63 -18.57 -31.60
C TYR A 119 1.45 -17.28 -31.39
N VAL A 120 2.62 -17.40 -30.75
CA VAL A 120 3.51 -16.25 -30.53
C VAL A 120 4.08 -15.70 -31.83
N LEU A 121 4.53 -16.55 -32.75
CA LEU A 121 5.00 -16.11 -34.06
C LEU A 121 3.91 -15.35 -34.84
N LYS A 122 2.65 -15.76 -34.74
CA LYS A 122 1.52 -15.05 -35.34
C LYS A 122 1.30 -13.66 -34.73
N MET A 123 1.47 -13.52 -33.42
CA MET A 123 1.41 -12.20 -32.77
C MET A 123 2.57 -11.30 -33.20
N LEU A 124 3.79 -11.82 -33.22
CA LEU A 124 4.99 -11.06 -33.61
C LEU A 124 4.92 -10.63 -35.08
N SER A 125 4.52 -11.52 -35.98
CA SER A 125 4.31 -11.19 -37.40
C SER A 125 3.23 -10.12 -37.61
N GLY A 126 2.13 -10.18 -36.86
CA GLY A 126 1.10 -9.12 -36.90
C GLY A 126 1.66 -7.74 -36.54
N ILE A 127 2.55 -7.66 -35.55
CA ILE A 127 3.20 -6.41 -35.12
C ILE A 127 4.21 -5.91 -36.15
N LEU A 128 5.01 -6.80 -36.72
CA LEU A 128 5.98 -6.45 -37.76
C LEU A 128 5.29 -5.87 -39.01
N LEU A 129 4.09 -6.36 -39.36
CA LEU A 129 3.29 -5.83 -40.46
C LEU A 129 2.72 -4.43 -40.16
N LEU A 130 2.22 -4.19 -38.94
CA LEU A 130 1.75 -2.86 -38.50
C LEU A 130 2.87 -1.81 -38.47
N ASN A 131 4.04 -2.18 -37.96
CA ASN A 131 5.19 -1.26 -37.94
C ASN A 131 5.71 -0.95 -39.35
N SER A 132 5.75 -1.96 -40.24
CA SER A 132 6.16 -1.77 -41.64
C SER A 132 5.18 -0.87 -42.41
N THR A 133 3.87 -1.06 -42.23
CA THR A 133 2.86 -0.23 -42.91
C THR A 133 2.85 1.22 -42.43
N ILE A 134 3.03 1.47 -41.13
CA ILE A 134 3.17 2.85 -40.61
C ILE A 134 4.43 3.52 -41.16
N SER A 135 5.54 2.77 -41.26
CA SER A 135 6.78 3.30 -41.82
C SER A 135 6.65 3.62 -43.31
N PHE A 136 5.98 2.77 -44.10
CA PHE A 136 5.66 3.05 -45.50
C PHE A 136 4.71 4.26 -45.63
N ALA A 137 3.66 4.35 -44.82
CA ALA A 137 2.73 5.48 -44.86
C ALA A 137 3.41 6.82 -44.55
N LYS A 138 4.41 6.83 -43.65
CA LYS A 138 5.23 8.03 -43.36
C LYS A 138 6.18 8.40 -44.51
N LEU A 139 6.69 7.43 -45.27
CA LEU A 139 7.59 7.67 -46.40
C LEU A 139 6.90 8.33 -47.60
N PHE A 140 5.58 8.16 -47.77
CA PHE A 140 4.80 8.80 -48.84
C PHE A 140 4.15 10.13 -48.43
N GLN A 141 4.40 10.61 -47.21
CA GLN A 141 3.90 11.89 -46.69
C GLN A 141 5.01 12.97 -46.63
N LEU A 142 6.14 12.73 -47.31
CA LEU A 142 7.24 13.69 -47.53
C LEU A 142 7.26 14.11 -49.01
#